data_AF-A0A2V9UPQ0-F1
#
_entry.id   AF-A0A2V9UPQ0-F1
#
_cell.length_a   1.000
_cell.length_b   1.000
_cell.length_c   1.000
_cell.angle_alpha   90.00
_cell.angle_beta   90.00
_cell.angle_gamma   90.00
#
_symmetry.space_group_name_H-M   'P 1'
#
loop_
_entity.id
_entity.type
_entity.pdbx_description
1 polymer ?
#
loop_
_entity_poly.entity_id
_entity_poly.type
_entity_poly.pdbx_seq_one_letter_code
_entity_poly.pdbx_strand_id
1 'polypeptide(L)' 'MAVTMTSIRLDTDLADEAVKILGAKSRTEAVHIALREIVALKRFKALMKKSSGKLKFSGLDE' A
#
# COMPACT_ATOMS: atom_id res chain seq x y z
N MET A 1 2.74 16.84 -5.51
CA MET A 1 3.76 16.40 -6.48
C MET A 1 3.05 15.91 -7.72
N ALA A 2 3.40 16.41 -8.91
CA ALA A 2 2.86 15.88 -10.16
C ALA A 2 3.27 14.41 -10.28
N VAL A 3 2.30 13.51 -10.37
CA VAL A 3 2.56 12.08 -10.56
C VAL A 3 2.94 11.87 -12.01
N THR A 4 4.15 11.37 -12.27
CA THR A 4 4.57 11.00 -13.62
C THR A 4 3.78 9.77 -14.06
N MET A 5 2.88 9.97 -15.01
CA MET A 5 2.08 8.89 -15.58
C MET A 5 2.93 8.07 -16.54
N THR A 6 2.85 6.75 -16.43
CA THR A 6 3.54 5.80 -17.33
C THR A 6 2.55 4.73 -17.76
N SER A 7 2.61 4.33 -19.03
CA SER A 7 1.82 3.22 -19.55
C SER A 7 2.52 1.89 -19.24
N ILE A 8 1.82 1.01 -18.52
CA ILE A 8 2.26 -0.36 -18.24
C ILE A 8 1.17 -1.35 -18.63
N ARG A 9 1.53 -2.59 -18.96
CA ARG A 9 0.55 -3.66 -19.09
C ARG A 9 0.15 -4.14 -17.70
N LEU A 10 -1.14 -4.15 -17.43
CA LEU A 10 -1.73 -4.57 -16.16
C LEU A 10 -2.92 -5.47 -16.47
N ASP A 11 -3.11 -6.50 -15.66
CA ASP A 11 -4.33 -7.30 -15.69
C ASP A 11 -5.53 -6.42 -15.33
N THR A 12 -6.47 -6.30 -16.25
CA THR A 12 -7.64 -5.43 -16.11
C THR A 12 -8.64 -5.96 -15.10
N ASP A 13 -8.77 -7.28 -14.98
CA ASP A 13 -9.74 -7.91 -14.08
C ASP A 13 -9.28 -7.73 -12.64
N LEU A 14 -7.98 -7.93 -12.39
CA LEU A 14 -7.36 -7.66 -11.09
C LEU A 14 -7.48 -6.18 -10.70
N ALA A 15 -7.32 -5.27 -11.66
CA ALA A 15 -7.46 -3.84 -11.39
C ALA A 15 -8.91 -3.45 -11.04
N ASP A 16 -9.89 -4.06 -11.71
CA ASP A 16 -11.32 -3.83 -11.43
C ASP A 16 -11.75 -4.44 -10.09
N GLU A 17 -11.20 -5.60 -9.73
CA GLU A 17 -11.39 -6.19 -8.40
C GLU A 17 -10.79 -5.30 -7.31
N ALA A 18 -9.57 -4.81 -7.51
CA ALA A 18 -8.91 -3.89 -6.58
C ALA A 18 -9.71 -2.59 -6.37
N VAL A 19 -10.33 -2.06 -7.42
CA VAL A 19 -11.23 -0.90 -7.32
C VAL A 19 -12.42 -1.17 -6.40
N LYS A 20 -13.04 -2.36 -6.51
CA LYS A 20 -14.19 -2.75 -5.67
C LYS A 20 -13.79 -2.96 -4.22
N ILE A 21 -12.69 -3.68 -3.97
CA ILE A 21 -12.22 -4.01 -2.61
C ILE A 21 -11.72 -2.76 -1.89
N LEU A 22 -10.98 -1.90 -2.58
CA LEU A 22 -10.38 -0.70 -2.00
C LEU A 22 -11.29 0.53 -2.03
N GLY A 23 -12.48 0.43 -2.64
CA GLY A 23 -13.42 1.54 -2.79
C GLY A 23 -12.86 2.73 -3.59
N ALA A 24 -11.91 2.47 -4.48
CA ALA A 24 -11.25 3.51 -5.25
C ALA A 24 -12.14 4.05 -6.38
N LYS A 25 -11.91 5.28 -6.83
CA LYS A 25 -12.68 5.90 -7.93
C LYS A 25 -12.17 5.50 -9.31
N SER A 26 -10.94 4.98 -9.39
CA SER A 26 -10.31 4.58 -10.65
C SER A 26 -9.30 3.47 -10.46
N ARG A 27 -9.03 2.71 -11.54
CA ARG A 27 -7.98 1.68 -11.57
C ARG A 27 -6.61 2.22 -11.15
N THR A 28 -6.26 3.43 -11.61
CA THR A 28 -5.01 4.08 -11.24
C THR A 28 -4.94 4.39 -9.74
N GLU A 29 -6.05 4.85 -9.16
CA GLU A 29 -6.12 5.13 -7.72
C GLU A 29 -6.01 3.84 -6.90
N ALA A 30 -6.69 2.76 -7.30
CA ALA A 30 -6.58 1.45 -6.66
C ALA A 30 -5.13 0.95 -6.64
N VAL A 31 -4.42 1.08 -7.77
CA VAL A 31 -3.01 0.70 -7.89
C VAL A 31 -2.12 1.55 -6.97
N HIS A 32 -2.34 2.87 -6.92
CA HIS A 32 -1.57 3.74 -6.03
C HIS A 32 -1.79 3.44 -4.54
N ILE A 33 -3.03 3.14 -4.14
CA ILE A 33 -3.36 2.76 -2.76
C ILE A 33 -2.64 1.45 -2.41
N ALA A 34 -2.83 0.41 -3.21
CA ALA A 34 -2.22 -0.90 -2.99
C ALA A 34 -0.68 -0.83 -2.89
N LEU A 35 -0.04 -0.05 -3.78
CA LEU A 35 1.41 0.13 -3.76
C LEU A 35 1.89 0.87 -2.51
N ARG A 36 1.14 1.88 -2.03
CA ARG A 36 1.53 2.59 -0.79
C ARG A 36 1.43 1.68 0.42
N GLU A 37 0.36 0.92 0.53
CA GLU A 37 0.14 0.01 1.65
C GLU A 37 1.21 -1.07 1.71
N ILE A 38 1.51 -1.74 0.59
CA ILE A 38 2.50 -2.82 0.60
C ILE A 38 3.92 -2.31 0.89
N VAL A 39 4.27 -1.12 0.38
CA VAL A 39 5.58 -0.50 0.65
C VAL A 39 5.67 -0.08 2.11
N ALA A 40 4.62 0.54 2.66
CA ALA A 40 4.57 0.91 4.07
C ALA A 40 4.69 -0.33 4.97
N LEU A 41 3.95 -1.40 4.67
CA LEU A 41 4.01 -2.66 5.40
C LEU A 41 5.40 -3.30 5.34
N LYS A 42 6.05 -3.32 4.17
CA LYS A 42 7.43 -3.84 4.06
C LYS A 42 8.43 -3.00 4.84
N ARG A 43 8.32 -1.67 4.80
CA ARG A 43 9.15 -0.76 5.61
C ARG A 43 8.93 -0.97 7.10
N PHE A 44 7.67 -1.14 7.50
CA PHE A 44 7.30 -1.43 8.88
C PHE A 44 7.91 -2.76 9.35
N LYS A 45 7.79 -3.85 8.57
CA LYS A 45 8.43 -5.13 8.88
C LYS A 45 9.96 -5.01 8.98
N ALA A 46 10.59 -4.24 8.10
CA ALA A 46 12.03 -3.99 8.16
C ALA A 46 12.43 -3.22 9.43
N LEU A 47 11.64 -2.21 9.82
CA LEU A 47 11.84 -1.46 11.06
C LEU A 47 11.71 -2.37 12.30
N MET A 48 10.67 -3.20 12.34
CA MET A 48 10.46 -4.16 13.43
C MET A 48 11.61 -5.16 13.56
N LYS A 49 12.12 -5.67 12.43
CA LYS A 49 13.28 -6.55 12.39
C LYS A 49 14.55 -5.85 12.88
N LYS A 50 14.79 -4.60 12.45
CA LYS A 50 15.98 -3.81 12.84
C LYS A 50 15.97 -3.45 14.33
N SER A 51 14.80 -3.22 14.89
CA SER A 51 14.63 -2.87 16.31
C SER A 51 14.43 -4.09 17.22
N SER A 52 14.60 -5.32 16.70
CA SER A 52 14.52 -6.59 17.44
C SER A 52 13.26 -6.73 18.31
N GLY A 53 12.12 -6.18 17.88
CA GLY A 53 10.89 -6.19 18.68
C GLY A 53 10.92 -5.34 19.95
N LYS A 54 11.93 -4.48 20.15
CA LYS A 54 12.02 -3.56 21.30
C LYS A 54 11.17 -2.30 21.15
N LEU A 55 10.63 -2.04 19.97
CA LEU A 55 9.68 -0.96 19.73
C LEU A 55 8.28 -1.43 20.15
N LYS A 56 7.73 -0.81 21.19
CA LYS A 56 6.30 -0.91 21.54
C LYS A 56 5.54 0.16 20.76
N PHE A 57 4.38 -0.18 20.19
CA PHE A 57 3.47 0.83 19.67
C PHE A 57 2.95 1.66 20.84
N SER A 58 3.29 2.94 20.89
CA SER A 58 2.59 3.87 21.77
C SER A 58 1.14 3.97 21.30
N GLY A 59 0.20 3.47 22.11
CA GLY A 59 -1.24 3.48 21.80
C GLY A 59 -1.86 2.12 21.41
N LEU A 60 -1.23 0.98 21.74
CA LEU A 60 -1.83 -0.36 21.55
C LEU A 60 -2.65 -0.84 22.78
N ASP A 61 -2.67 -0.02 23.85
CA ASP A 61 -3.32 -0.27 25.14
C ASP A 61 -4.41 0.80 25.47
N GLU A 62 -4.82 1.60 24.48
CA GLU A 62 -5.96 2.54 24.58
C GLU A 62 -7.03 2.14 23.56
#